data_AF-A0A495JT81-F1
#
_entry.id   AF-A0A495JT81-F1
#
_cell.length_a   1.000
_cell.length_b   1.000
_cell.length_c   1.000
_cell.angle_alpha   90.00
_cell.angle_beta   90.00
_cell.angle_gamma   90.00
#
_symmetry.space_group_name_H-M   'P 1'
#
loop_
_entity.id
_entity.type
_entity.pdbx_description
1 polymer ?
#
loop_
_entity_poly.entity_id
_entity_poly.type
_entity_poly.pdbx_seq_one_letter_code
_entity_poly.pdbx_strand_id
1 'polypeptide(L)'
;MSSAPIPGPPRPGVPGAYRPAPPPAARPVDLAGPTGSEGSDGSGHPAVDAALHAIANAANLPPADQIAQYEAAHHTLQETLATIDQA
;
A
#
# COMPACT_ATOMS: atom_id res chain seq x y z
N MET A 1 22.73 -38.02 -41.20
CA MET A 1 23.22 -37.77 -39.82
C MET A 1 22.29 -36.75 -39.19
N SER A 2 21.47 -37.18 -38.24
CA SER A 2 20.38 -36.39 -37.62
C SER A 2 20.89 -35.14 -36.92
N SER A 3 20.22 -34.01 -37.17
CA SER A 3 20.39 -32.78 -36.40
C SER A 3 19.51 -32.87 -35.15
N ALA A 4 20.11 -32.81 -33.96
CA ALA A 4 19.37 -32.75 -32.70
C ALA A 4 18.99 -31.28 -32.39
N PRO A 5 17.79 -31.01 -31.83
CA PRO A 5 17.44 -29.66 -31.41
C PRO A 5 18.23 -29.27 -30.16
N ILE A 6 18.85 -28.09 -30.20
CA ILE A 6 19.56 -27.49 -29.05
C ILE A 6 18.51 -26.96 -28.07
N PRO A 7 18.48 -27.41 -26.80
CA PRO A 7 17.61 -26.84 -25.77
C PRO A 7 18.02 -25.38 -25.49
N GLY A 8 17.07 -24.45 -25.63
CA GLY A 8 17.28 -23.04 -25.31
C GLY A 8 17.46 -22.80 -23.79
N PRO A 9 18.06 -21.67 -23.40
CA PRO A 9 18.25 -21.31 -22.00
C PRO A 9 16.90 -21.09 -21.28
N PRO A 10 16.83 -21.31 -19.94
CA PRO A 10 15.63 -21.04 -19.17
C PRO A 10 15.32 -19.55 -19.20
N ARG A 11 14.06 -19.22 -19.51
CA ARG A 11 13.54 -17.85 -19.46
C ARG A 11 13.45 -17.42 -17.99
N PRO A 12 14.01 -16.26 -17.61
CA PRO A 12 13.73 -15.68 -16.30
C PRO A 12 12.23 -15.45 -16.16
N GLY A 13 11.63 -16.02 -15.12
CA GLY A 13 10.23 -15.77 -14.79
C GLY A 13 10.03 -14.29 -14.54
N VAL A 14 9.06 -13.69 -15.23
CA VAL A 14 8.57 -12.35 -14.89
C VAL A 14 8.07 -12.39 -13.44
N PRO A 15 8.59 -11.57 -12.51
CA PRO A 15 7.95 -11.43 -11.21
C PRO A 15 6.52 -10.94 -11.47
N GLY A 16 5.56 -11.68 -10.91
CA GLY A 16 4.14 -11.48 -11.14
C GLY A 16 3.78 -10.01 -11.04
N ALA A 17 2.99 -9.54 -12.00
CA ALA A 17 2.26 -8.30 -11.83
C ALA A 17 1.48 -8.43 -10.52
N TYR A 18 1.91 -7.70 -9.49
CA TYR A 18 1.08 -7.41 -8.32
C TYR A 18 -0.08 -6.57 -8.84
N ARG A 19 -1.08 -7.25 -9.39
CA ARG A 19 -2.35 -6.61 -9.71
C ARG A 19 -3.04 -6.40 -8.37
N PRO A 20 -3.27 -5.14 -7.94
CA PRO A 20 -4.05 -4.89 -6.74
C PRO A 20 -5.40 -5.61 -6.90
N ALA A 21 -5.81 -6.35 -5.87
CA ALA A 21 -7.13 -6.94 -5.86
C ALA A 21 -8.18 -5.81 -5.98
N PRO A 22 -9.29 -6.03 -6.70
CA PRO A 22 -10.39 -5.06 -6.70
C PRO A 22 -10.85 -4.82 -5.26
N PRO A 23 -11.16 -3.56 -4.88
CA PRO A 23 -11.58 -3.25 -3.53
C PRO A 23 -12.85 -4.05 -3.18
N PRO A 24 -13.00 -4.53 -1.94
CA PRO A 24 -14.25 -5.15 -1.52
C PRO A 24 -15.39 -4.15 -1.73
N ALA A 25 -16.51 -4.61 -2.30
CA ALA A 25 -17.70 -3.78 -2.47
C ALA A 25 -18.07 -3.15 -1.12
N ALA A 26 -18.09 -1.82 -1.06
CA ALA A 26 -18.42 -1.06 0.13
C ALA A 26 -19.79 -1.50 0.63
N ARG A 27 -19.81 -2.21 1.76
CA ARG A 27 -21.03 -2.46 2.51
C ARG A 27 -21.37 -1.15 3.24
N PRO A 28 -22.64 -0.72 3.28
CA PRO A 28 -23.03 0.38 4.14
C PRO A 28 -22.63 0.02 5.58
N VAL A 29 -21.75 0.81 6.18
CA VAL A 29 -21.42 0.67 7.60
C VAL A 29 -22.53 1.33 8.39
N ASP A 30 -23.36 0.51 9.04
CA ASP A 30 -24.25 0.97 10.10
C ASP A 30 -23.39 1.59 11.22
N LEU A 31 -23.51 2.91 11.38
CA LEU A 31 -22.94 3.68 12.48
C LEU A 31 -23.64 3.31 13.80
N ALA A 32 -23.13 2.31 14.52
CA ALA A 32 -23.46 2.14 15.94
C ALA A 32 -22.46 1.23 16.68
N GLY A 33 -21.55 1.84 17.45
CA GLY A 33 -20.82 1.15 18.51
C GLY A 33 -19.71 2.03 19.14
N PRO A 34 -19.80 2.41 20.43
CA PRO A 34 -18.71 3.07 21.13
C PRO A 34 -17.69 2.02 21.58
N THR A 35 -16.69 1.73 20.74
CA THR A 35 -15.49 1.02 21.19
C THR A 35 -14.46 2.05 21.63
N GLY A 36 -14.41 2.30 22.93
CA GLY A 36 -13.36 3.11 23.53
C GLY A 36 -11.98 2.46 23.37
N SER A 37 -10.99 3.32 23.13
CA SER A 37 -9.63 3.16 23.63
C SER A 37 -9.00 4.55 23.67
N GLU A 38 -9.25 5.30 24.74
CA GLU A 38 -8.48 6.51 25.03
C GLU A 38 -7.07 6.10 25.45
N GLY A 39 -6.17 5.98 24.47
CA GLY A 39 -4.77 5.66 24.70
C GLY A 39 -3.99 5.59 23.40
N SER A 40 -3.60 6.75 22.86
CA SER A 40 -2.67 6.92 21.72
C SER A 40 -2.80 5.84 20.63
N ASP A 41 -3.86 5.87 19.83
CA ASP A 41 -4.02 5.07 18.60
C ASP A 41 -3.09 5.53 17.44
N GLY A 42 -1.92 6.09 17.78
CA GLY A 42 -0.91 6.56 16.84
C GLY A 42 0.38 5.76 16.99
N SER A 43 1.16 5.71 15.92
CA SER A 43 2.52 5.18 15.87
C SER A 43 3.51 5.92 16.79
N GLY A 44 3.12 7.09 17.34
CA GLY A 44 3.97 7.95 18.16
C GLY A 44 4.97 8.76 17.33
N HIS A 45 4.95 8.61 16.00
CA HIS A 45 5.78 9.33 15.07
C HIS A 45 4.91 10.27 14.23
N PRO A 46 5.05 11.60 14.35
CA PRO A 46 4.09 12.55 13.80
C PRO A 46 3.95 12.47 12.27
N ALA A 47 5.03 12.20 11.54
CA ALA A 47 4.99 11.99 10.09
C ALA A 47 4.28 10.69 9.68
N VAL A 48 4.45 9.62 10.45
CA VAL A 48 3.78 8.32 10.19
C VAL A 48 2.30 8.43 10.52
N ASP A 49 1.95 9.11 11.62
CA ASP A 49 0.56 9.36 12.01
C ASP A 49 -0.17 10.22 10.96
N ALA A 50 0.50 11.24 10.42
CA ALA A 50 -0.05 12.05 9.33
C ALA A 50 -0.26 11.21 8.05
N ALA A 51 0.67 10.32 7.70
CA ALA A 51 0.55 9.44 6.53
C ALA A 51 -0.61 8.43 6.70
N LEU A 52 -0.77 7.83 7.87
CA LEU A 52 -1.88 6.92 8.18
C LEU A 52 -3.23 7.64 8.12
N HIS A 53 -3.31 8.86 8.63
CA HIS A 53 -4.51 9.68 8.54
C HIS A 53 -4.82 10.04 7.07
N ALA A 54 -3.81 10.37 6.25
CA ALA A 54 -3.98 10.63 4.82
C ALA A 54 -4.50 9.39 4.07
N ILE A 55 -3.99 8.19 4.38
CA ILE A 55 -4.47 6.92 3.82
C ILE A 55 -5.93 6.66 4.19
N ALA A 56 -6.31 6.88 5.45
CA ALA A 56 -7.70 6.73 5.90
C ALA A 56 -8.66 7.68 5.16
N ASN A 57 -8.22 8.90 4.87
CA ASN A 57 -8.99 9.86 4.05
C ASN A 57 -9.03 9.45 2.58
N ALA A 58 -7.92 8.98 2.02
CA ALA A 58 -7.83 8.53 0.64
C ALA A 58 -8.82 7.40 0.32
N ALA A 59 -9.05 6.48 1.25
CA ALA A 59 -10.00 5.38 1.08
C ALA A 59 -11.45 5.85 0.81
N ASN A 60 -11.81 7.08 1.20
CA ASN A 60 -13.13 7.67 0.97
C ASN A 60 -13.21 8.51 -0.32
N LEU A 61 -12.09 8.72 -1.03
CA LEU A 61 -12.06 9.48 -2.27
C LEU A 61 -12.55 8.65 -3.47
N PRO A 62 -13.03 9.31 -4.54
CA PRO A 62 -13.30 8.62 -5.80
C PRO A 62 -12.03 7.93 -6.32
N PRO A 63 -12.14 6.75 -6.98
CA PRO A 63 -11.00 5.93 -7.39
C PRO A 63 -9.92 6.66 -8.20
N ALA A 64 -10.32 7.70 -8.96
CA ALA A 64 -9.40 8.52 -9.75
C ALA A 64 -8.40 9.31 -8.88
N ASP A 65 -8.81 9.71 -7.68
CA ASP A 65 -8.00 10.54 -6.78
C ASP A 65 -7.28 9.71 -5.69
N GLN A 66 -7.66 8.44 -5.52
CA GLN A 66 -7.05 7.56 -4.52
C GLN A 66 -5.54 7.38 -4.77
N ILE A 67 -5.14 7.15 -6.03
CA ILE A 67 -3.74 6.86 -6.38
C ILE A 67 -2.82 8.00 -5.95
N ALA A 68 -3.17 9.25 -6.29
CA ALA A 68 -2.36 10.42 -5.96
C ALA A 68 -2.16 10.58 -4.44
N GLN A 69 -3.19 10.29 -3.64
CA GLN A 69 -3.10 10.38 -2.18
C GLN A 69 -2.31 9.23 -1.56
N TYR A 70 -2.47 8.00 -2.08
CA TYR A 70 -1.66 6.88 -1.64
C TYR A 70 -0.19 7.10 -1.97
N GLU A 71 0.14 7.59 -3.17
CA GLU A 71 1.53 7.89 -3.57
C GLU A 71 2.16 8.96 -2.68
N ALA A 72 1.42 10.03 -2.35
CA ALA A 72 1.88 11.07 -1.44
C ALA A 72 2.18 10.51 -0.04
N ALA A 73 1.26 9.72 0.53
CA ALA A 73 1.46 9.11 1.84
C ALA A 73 2.64 8.12 1.84
N HIS A 74 2.82 7.37 0.76
CA HIS A 74 3.93 6.43 0.60
C HIS A 74 5.28 7.14 0.53
N HIS A 75 5.35 8.26 -0.20
CA HIS A 75 6.57 9.07 -0.28
C HIS A 75 6.97 9.61 1.11
N THR A 76 6.01 10.13 1.89
CA THR A 76 6.27 10.58 3.27
C THR A 76 6.80 9.45 4.16
N LEU A 77 6.24 8.25 4.04
CA LEU A 77 6.70 7.10 4.81
C LEU A 77 8.13 6.70 4.42
N GLN A 78 8.45 6.70 3.12
CA GLN A 78 9.80 6.41 2.63
C GLN A 78 10.83 7.40 3.15
N GLU A 79 10.56 8.71 3.07
CA GLU A 79 11.44 9.75 3.61
C GLU A 79 11.67 9.59 5.12
N THR A 80 10.61 9.23 5.85
CA THR A 80 10.69 8.98 7.30
C THR A 80 11.58 7.78 7.61
N LEU A 81 11.41 6.67 6.89
CA LEU A 81 12.24 5.48 7.06
C LEU A 81 13.70 5.73 6.69
N ALA A 82 13.95 6.48 5.62
CA ALA A 82 15.31 6.87 5.23
C ALA A 82 15.98 7.73 6.31
N THR A 83 15.24 8.64 6.93
CA THR A 83 15.75 9.47 8.04
C THR A 83 16.09 8.63 9.27
N ILE A 84 15.28 7.60 9.57
CA ILE A 84 15.54 6.67 10.68
C ILE A 84 16.76 5.78 10.40
N ASP A 85 16.92 5.30 9.16
CA ASP A 85 18.05 4.46 8.74
C ASP A 85 19.41 5.20 8.81
N GLN A 86 19.39 6.52 8.60
CA GLN A 86 20.58 7.37 8.62
C GLN A 86 21.00 7.87 10.01
N ALA A 87 20.19 7.63 11.05
CA ALA A 87 20.41 8.09 12.42
C ALA A 87 21.22 7.10 13.27
#